data_AF-X1JKZ9-F1
#
_entry.id   AF-X1JKZ9-F1
#
_cell.length_a   1.000
_cell.length_b   1.000
_cell.length_c   1.000
_cell.angle_alpha   90.00
_cell.angle_beta   90.00
_cell.angle_gamma   90.00
#
_symmetry.space_group_name_H-M   'P 1'
#
loop_
_entity.id
_entity.type
_entity.pdbx_description
1 polymer ?
#
loop_
_entity_poly.entity_id
_entity_poly.type
_entity_poly.pdbx_seq_one_letter_code
_entity_poly.pdbx_strand_id
1 'polypeptide(L)'
;MKFPIFKTKKRGPKFHLTDPKERKAYFELKAGPEIKKLKEFLKRHTFIAYLLGKKNSGKGTYSKMFAEVIDPAKISHFSIGDMIREVDEDLKIAERKKELINFLEKQYRGFLNLNQAIPALEKRNTETLLPNELILALIKREIAKRKKKALFIDGFPRNLDQISYSLFFRDLIGYREDPDIFILIDVPEAVIDERIKWRRICPLCQTSRNLKLLPTSKVSYDQKKKEFYLICDNPDCQEARMISKEGDELGIEPIRKRLEMD
;
A
#
# COMPACT_ATOMS: atom_id res chain seq x y z
N MET A 1 -18.55 2.04 -19.30
CA MET A 1 -17.46 1.24 -19.89
C MET A 1 -17.81 -0.23 -19.81
N LYS A 2 -17.74 -0.99 -20.91
CA LYS A 2 -17.84 -2.46 -20.87
C LYS A 2 -16.44 -3.00 -20.58
N PHE A 3 -16.17 -3.41 -19.35
CA PHE A 3 -14.92 -4.12 -19.04
C PHE A 3 -15.01 -5.54 -19.60
N PRO A 4 -13.96 -6.07 -20.24
CA PRO A 4 -13.94 -7.45 -20.69
C PRO A 4 -14.06 -8.37 -19.48
N ILE A 5 -15.16 -9.12 -19.40
CA ILE A 5 -15.37 -10.14 -18.37
C ILE A 5 -14.70 -11.42 -18.85
N PHE A 6 -13.61 -11.82 -18.19
CA PHE A 6 -12.93 -13.09 -18.47
C PHE A 6 -13.01 -14.01 -17.25
N LYS A 7 -13.37 -15.27 -17.48
CA LYS A 7 -13.45 -16.27 -16.41
C LYS A 7 -12.07 -16.82 -16.11
N THR A 8 -11.58 -16.61 -14.90
CA THR A 8 -10.25 -17.08 -14.47
C THR A 8 -10.24 -18.53 -13.98
N LYS A 9 -11.41 -19.17 -13.81
CA LYS A 9 -11.50 -20.59 -13.42
C LYS A 9 -11.02 -21.49 -14.59
N LYS A 10 -9.89 -22.16 -14.38
CA LYS A 10 -9.32 -23.21 -15.23
C LYS A 10 -9.35 -24.51 -14.41
N ARG A 11 -9.60 -25.66 -15.04
CA ARG A 11 -9.38 -26.98 -14.40
C ARG A 11 -7.88 -27.13 -14.11
N GLY A 12 -7.53 -27.69 -12.97
CA GLY A 12 -6.14 -27.81 -12.55
C GLY A 12 -5.98 -28.23 -11.09
N PRO A 13 -4.74 -28.33 -10.60
CA PRO A 13 -4.45 -28.69 -9.22
C PRO A 13 -5.00 -27.63 -8.25
N LYS A 14 -5.22 -28.04 -7.00
CA LYS A 14 -5.52 -27.12 -5.90
C LYS A 14 -4.21 -26.47 -5.45
N PHE A 15 -4.28 -25.19 -5.09
CA PHE A 15 -3.14 -24.43 -4.62
C PHE A 15 -3.46 -23.78 -3.27
N HIS A 16 -2.51 -23.83 -2.35
CA HIS A 16 -2.50 -23.11 -1.09
C HIS A 16 -1.92 -21.71 -1.30
N LEU A 17 -2.78 -20.72 -1.54
CA LEU A 17 -2.34 -19.36 -1.90
C LEU A 17 -1.60 -18.60 -0.78
N THR A 18 -1.60 -19.14 0.45
CA THR A 18 -0.78 -18.63 1.56
C THR A 18 0.68 -19.05 1.44
N ASP A 19 0.97 -20.18 0.79
CA ASP A 19 2.33 -20.63 0.50
C ASP A 19 2.90 -19.86 -0.72
N PRO A 20 4.06 -19.17 -0.59
CA PRO A 20 4.66 -18.42 -1.69
C PRO A 20 5.00 -19.26 -2.93
N LYS A 21 5.45 -20.51 -2.76
CA LYS A 21 5.83 -21.39 -3.88
C LYS A 21 4.59 -21.81 -4.66
N GLU A 22 3.55 -22.24 -3.96
CA GLU A 22 2.27 -22.62 -4.58
C GLU A 22 1.55 -21.42 -5.20
N ARG A 23 1.60 -20.26 -4.56
CA ARG A 23 1.08 -19.01 -5.11
C ARG A 23 1.78 -18.64 -6.41
N LYS A 24 3.10 -18.77 -6.50
CA LYS A 24 3.86 -18.54 -7.74
C LYS A 24 3.44 -19.53 -8.84
N ALA A 25 3.31 -20.81 -8.50
CA ALA A 25 2.85 -21.84 -9.45
C ALA A 25 1.41 -21.58 -9.93
N TYR A 26 0.53 -21.13 -9.04
CA TYR A 26 -0.84 -20.71 -9.38
C TYR A 26 -0.84 -19.58 -10.42
N PHE A 27 -0.07 -18.52 -10.17
CA PHE A 27 -0.01 -17.38 -11.10
C PHE A 27 0.65 -17.74 -12.43
N GLU A 28 1.68 -18.59 -12.43
CA GLU A 28 2.30 -19.08 -13.66
C GLU A 28 1.28 -19.87 -14.52
N LEU A 29 0.48 -20.77 -13.90
CA LEU A 29 -0.57 -21.50 -14.59
C LEU A 29 -1.67 -20.59 -15.17
N LYS A 30 -1.98 -19.49 -14.47
CA LYS A 30 -3.07 -18.58 -14.83
C LYS A 30 -2.66 -17.54 -15.86
N ALA A 31 -1.48 -16.95 -15.69
CA ALA A 31 -1.03 -15.74 -16.36
C ALA A 31 0.47 -15.78 -16.72
N GLY A 32 1.09 -16.95 -16.83
CA GLY A 32 2.52 -17.11 -17.16
C GLY A 32 2.97 -16.32 -18.41
N PRO A 33 2.25 -16.38 -19.54
CA PRO A 33 2.58 -15.58 -20.73
C PRO A 33 2.59 -14.06 -20.45
N GLU A 34 1.61 -13.55 -19.70
CA GLU A 34 1.52 -12.14 -19.31
C GLU A 34 2.63 -11.75 -18.34
N ILE A 35 2.93 -12.61 -17.35
CA ILE A 35 4.04 -12.44 -16.41
C ILE A 35 5.37 -12.34 -17.16
N LYS A 36 5.60 -13.20 -18.16
CA LYS A 36 6.81 -13.17 -18.99
C LYS A 36 6.92 -11.87 -19.80
N LYS A 37 5.82 -11.44 -20.45
CA LYS A 37 5.78 -10.16 -21.18
C LYS A 37 6.08 -8.98 -20.26
N LEU A 38 5.50 -8.97 -19.07
CA LEU A 38 5.70 -7.89 -18.11
C LEU A 38 7.13 -7.87 -17.56
N LYS A 39 7.73 -9.04 -17.27
CA LYS A 39 9.15 -9.14 -16.90
C LYS A 39 10.05 -8.57 -17.97
N GLU A 40 9.79 -8.88 -19.24
CA GLU A 40 10.57 -8.33 -20.37
C GLU A 40 10.40 -6.81 -20.47
N PHE A 41 9.17 -6.31 -20.36
CA PHE A 41 8.89 -4.87 -20.34
C PHE A 41 9.70 -4.15 -19.25
N LEU A 42 9.71 -4.68 -18.02
CA LEU A 42 10.40 -4.09 -16.86
C LEU A 42 11.93 -4.13 -16.93
N LYS A 43 12.51 -4.79 -17.95
CA LYS A 43 13.95 -4.69 -18.19
C LYS A 43 14.35 -3.28 -18.63
N ARG A 44 13.53 -2.64 -19.47
CA ARG A 44 13.85 -1.35 -20.11
C ARG A 44 12.85 -0.24 -19.79
N HIS A 45 11.67 -0.58 -19.29
CA HIS A 45 10.58 0.35 -19.05
C HIS A 45 10.10 0.30 -17.60
N THR A 46 9.38 1.36 -17.20
CA THR A 46 8.71 1.49 -15.91
C THR A 46 7.28 1.95 -16.14
N PHE A 47 6.44 1.82 -15.12
CA PHE A 47 5.07 2.32 -15.11
C PHE A 47 4.71 2.78 -13.69
N ILE A 48 3.61 3.51 -13.58
CA ILE A 48 3.07 3.95 -12.29
C ILE A 48 1.65 3.43 -12.15
N ALA A 49 1.40 2.74 -11.04
CA ALA A 49 0.11 2.18 -10.68
C ALA A 49 -0.46 2.92 -9.47
N TYR A 50 -1.56 3.62 -9.67
CA TYR A 50 -2.33 4.28 -8.62
C TYR A 50 -3.39 3.32 -8.09
N LEU A 51 -3.26 2.92 -6.82
CA LEU A 51 -4.18 2.00 -6.18
C LEU A 51 -5.34 2.77 -5.55
N LEU A 52 -6.53 2.58 -6.13
CA LEU A 52 -7.78 3.16 -5.70
C LEU A 52 -8.65 2.11 -5.00
N GLY A 53 -9.49 2.57 -4.08
CA GLY A 53 -10.48 1.75 -3.42
C GLY A 53 -10.49 2.00 -1.91
N LYS A 54 -11.56 1.52 -1.28
CA LYS A 54 -11.86 1.72 0.14
C LYS A 54 -10.70 1.34 1.06
N LYS A 55 -10.63 1.95 2.24
CA LYS A 55 -9.73 1.50 3.32
C LYS A 55 -9.94 -0.01 3.61
N ASN A 56 -8.85 -0.75 3.82
CA ASN A 56 -8.84 -2.22 4.01
C ASN A 56 -9.28 -3.07 2.80
N SER A 57 -9.38 -2.50 1.59
CA SER A 57 -9.60 -3.26 0.34
C SER A 57 -8.41 -4.16 -0.08
N GLY A 58 -7.26 -4.05 0.59
CA GLY A 58 -6.12 -4.95 0.38
C GLY A 58 -5.11 -4.48 -0.66
N LYS A 59 -5.16 -3.20 -1.05
CA LYS A 59 -4.26 -2.53 -2.01
C LYS A 59 -2.78 -2.92 -1.82
N GLY A 60 -2.22 -2.64 -0.64
CA GLY A 60 -0.83 -3.02 -0.33
C GLY A 60 -0.53 -4.52 -0.41
N THR A 61 -1.48 -5.39 -0.06
CA THR A 61 -1.32 -6.85 -0.18
C THR A 61 -1.18 -7.27 -1.64
N TYR A 62 -2.04 -6.76 -2.53
CA TYR A 62 -1.97 -7.08 -3.95
C TYR A 62 -0.70 -6.53 -4.60
N SER A 63 -0.25 -5.33 -4.21
CA SER A 63 0.99 -4.76 -4.73
C SER A 63 2.22 -5.60 -4.32
N LYS A 64 2.30 -6.03 -3.05
CA LYS A 64 3.37 -6.94 -2.59
C LYS A 64 3.35 -8.28 -3.30
N MET A 65 2.15 -8.86 -3.47
CA MET A 65 1.98 -10.11 -4.21
C MET A 65 2.40 -9.97 -5.67
N PHE A 66 2.06 -8.86 -6.31
CA PHE A 66 2.49 -8.56 -7.67
C PHE A 66 4.02 -8.44 -7.77
N ALA A 67 4.65 -7.74 -6.83
CA ALA A 67 6.11 -7.65 -6.74
C ALA A 67 6.76 -9.03 -6.62
N GLU A 68 6.22 -9.91 -5.76
CA GLU A 68 6.71 -11.28 -5.56
C GLU A 68 6.64 -12.14 -6.83
N VAL A 69 5.53 -12.07 -7.57
CA VAL A 69 5.30 -12.89 -8.77
C VAL A 69 6.14 -12.40 -9.95
N ILE A 70 6.29 -11.08 -10.08
CA ILE A 70 7.02 -10.45 -11.17
C ILE A 70 8.51 -10.35 -10.83
N ASP A 71 8.92 -9.33 -10.09
CA ASP A 71 10.30 -9.12 -9.68
C ASP A 71 10.37 -8.08 -8.54
N PRO A 72 10.66 -8.49 -7.30
CA PRO A 72 10.77 -7.57 -6.16
C PRO A 72 11.86 -6.50 -6.33
N ALA A 73 12.88 -6.75 -7.14
CA ALA A 73 13.94 -5.78 -7.39
C ALA A 73 13.46 -4.64 -8.32
N LYS A 74 12.51 -4.92 -9.21
CA LYS A 74 12.00 -3.98 -10.22
C LYS A 74 10.73 -3.24 -9.80
N ILE A 75 10.07 -3.68 -8.74
CA ILE A 75 8.81 -3.11 -8.27
C ILE A 75 9.01 -2.46 -6.91
N SER A 76 8.40 -1.30 -6.71
CA SER A 76 8.36 -0.64 -5.41
C SER A 76 6.95 -0.18 -5.11
N HIS A 77 6.58 -0.31 -3.84
CA HIS A 77 5.31 0.12 -3.31
C HIS A 77 5.57 1.09 -2.17
N PHE A 78 4.83 2.19 -2.13
CA PHE A 78 4.74 3.02 -0.94
C PHE A 78 3.31 3.55 -0.77
N SER A 79 2.91 3.72 0.47
CA SER A 79 1.66 4.40 0.80
C SER A 79 1.95 5.84 1.21
N ILE A 80 1.01 6.75 0.96
CA ILE A 80 1.11 8.12 1.47
C ILE A 80 1.23 8.13 3.00
N GLY A 81 0.54 7.20 3.68
CA GLY A 81 0.63 7.08 5.12
C GLY A 81 2.04 6.76 5.62
N ASP A 82 2.73 5.82 4.98
CA ASP A 82 4.09 5.42 5.36
C ASP A 82 5.11 6.51 4.99
N MET A 83 4.95 7.15 3.83
CA MET A 83 5.77 8.29 3.43
C MET A 83 5.72 9.42 4.46
N ILE A 84 4.53 9.76 4.95
CA ILE A 84 4.42 10.82 5.96
C ILE A 84 5.05 10.38 7.30
N ARG A 85 4.91 9.11 7.71
CA ARG A 85 5.62 8.63 8.92
C ARG A 85 7.14 8.72 8.78
N GLU A 86 7.67 8.42 7.59
CA GLU A 86 9.10 8.60 7.32
C GLU A 86 9.51 10.08 7.41
N VAL A 87 8.66 10.99 6.92
CA VAL A 87 8.86 12.43 7.09
C VAL A 87 8.83 12.84 8.57
N ASP A 88 7.91 12.28 9.37
CA ASP A 88 7.86 12.53 10.81
C ASP A 88 9.17 12.10 11.52
N GLU A 89 9.80 11.01 11.07
CA GLU A 89 11.13 10.59 11.56
C GLU A 89 12.26 11.49 11.04
N ASP A 90 12.22 11.90 9.77
CA ASP A 90 13.20 12.83 9.18
C ASP A 90 13.23 14.16 9.94
N LEU A 91 12.07 14.65 10.40
CA LEU A 91 11.97 15.89 11.17
C LEU A 91 12.63 15.82 12.56
N LYS A 92 12.80 14.63 13.14
CA LYS A 92 13.46 14.43 14.43
C LYS A 92 14.98 14.46 14.32
N ILE A 93 15.53 14.22 13.14
CA ILE A 93 16.97 14.12 12.90
C ILE A 93 17.43 15.41 12.22
N ALA A 94 18.28 16.21 12.90
CA ALA A 94 18.66 17.56 12.44
C ALA A 94 19.16 17.60 10.98
N GLU A 95 20.01 16.66 10.57
CA GLU A 95 20.54 16.62 9.21
C GLU A 95 19.47 16.28 8.17
N ARG A 96 18.62 15.28 8.45
CA ARG A 96 17.53 14.89 7.53
C ARG A 96 16.44 15.97 7.45
N LYS A 97 16.17 16.66 8.55
CA LYS A 97 15.30 17.84 8.59
C LYS A 97 15.84 18.92 7.66
N LYS A 98 17.13 19.22 7.73
CA LYS A 98 17.78 20.21 6.85
C LYS A 98 17.69 19.80 5.38
N GLU A 99 17.94 18.54 5.06
CA GLU A 99 17.77 18.00 3.69
C GLU A 99 16.33 18.14 3.18
N LEU A 100 15.34 17.81 4.03
CA LEU A 100 13.92 17.95 3.72
C LEU A 100 13.56 19.40 3.43
N ILE A 101 13.99 20.34 4.27
CA ILE A 101 13.74 21.78 4.09
C ILE A 101 14.36 22.27 2.77
N ASN A 102 15.63 21.94 2.52
CA ASN A 102 16.32 22.30 1.27
C ASN A 102 15.62 21.73 0.03
N PHE A 103 15.05 20.52 0.13
CA PHE A 103 14.26 19.95 -0.95
C PHE A 103 12.96 20.73 -1.17
N LEU A 104 12.23 21.03 -0.09
CA LEU A 104 10.97 21.76 -0.15
C LEU A 104 11.18 23.18 -0.69
N GLU A 105 12.25 23.89 -0.32
CA GLU A 105 12.61 25.18 -0.92
C GLU A 105 12.67 25.14 -2.45
N LYS A 106 13.26 24.08 -2.98
CA LYS A 106 13.44 23.93 -4.43
C LYS A 106 12.18 23.46 -5.14
N GLN A 107 11.38 22.59 -4.50
CA GLN A 107 10.33 21.83 -5.19
C GLN A 107 8.90 22.15 -4.75
N TYR A 108 8.68 22.65 -3.54
CA TYR A 108 7.34 22.99 -3.06
C TYR A 108 6.86 24.27 -3.73
N ARG A 109 5.67 24.18 -4.34
CA ARG A 109 4.98 25.30 -4.97
C ARG A 109 3.54 25.28 -4.50
N GLY A 110 3.29 25.93 -3.37
CA GLY A 110 1.96 26.05 -2.78
C GLY A 110 1.68 27.46 -2.30
N PHE A 111 0.43 27.68 -1.89
CA PHE A 111 -0.05 28.99 -1.43
C PHE A 111 0.48 29.36 -0.04
N LEU A 112 0.83 28.37 0.79
CA LEU A 112 1.52 28.62 2.06
C LEU A 112 3.00 28.86 1.79
N ASN A 113 3.61 29.74 2.57
CA ASN A 113 5.07 29.83 2.60
C ASN A 113 5.66 28.65 3.42
N LEU A 114 6.96 28.35 3.24
CA LEU A 114 7.60 27.25 3.96
C LEU A 114 7.61 27.45 5.47
N ASN A 115 7.67 28.70 5.93
CA ASN A 115 7.59 29.04 7.35
C ASN A 115 6.24 28.66 7.97
N GLN A 116 5.19 28.46 7.16
CA GLN A 116 3.89 27.94 7.58
C GLN A 116 3.75 26.44 7.29
N ALA A 117 4.25 25.97 6.15
CA ALA A 117 4.14 24.58 5.73
C ALA A 117 4.95 23.62 6.62
N ILE A 118 6.15 24.01 7.08
CA ILE A 118 6.98 23.19 7.96
C ILE A 118 6.31 23.00 9.33
N PRO A 119 5.84 24.05 10.04
CA PRO A 119 5.07 23.87 11.26
C PRO A 119 3.80 23.02 11.07
N ALA A 120 3.15 23.10 9.90
CA ALA A 120 2.00 22.24 9.60
C ALA A 120 2.37 20.76 9.52
N LEU A 121 3.58 20.42 9.07
CA LEU A 121 4.11 19.05 9.15
C LEU A 121 4.42 18.64 10.59
N GLU A 122 5.12 19.50 11.34
CA GLU A 122 5.57 19.21 12.70
C GLU A 122 4.41 19.07 13.70
N LYS A 123 3.37 19.90 13.56
CA LYS A 123 2.21 19.93 14.47
C LYS A 123 1.04 19.11 13.96
N ARG A 124 1.21 18.33 12.89
CA ARG A 124 0.10 17.58 12.31
C ARG A 124 -0.45 16.60 13.35
N ASN A 125 -1.77 16.46 13.36
CA ASN A 125 -2.44 15.37 14.05
C ASN A 125 -3.20 14.52 13.03
N THR A 126 -3.90 13.48 13.50
CA THR A 126 -4.72 12.62 12.64
C THR A 126 -5.96 13.30 12.05
N GLU A 127 -6.22 14.57 12.39
CA GLU A 127 -7.41 15.33 12.02
C GLU A 127 -7.12 16.44 11.00
N THR A 128 -5.91 17.00 11.01
CA THR A 128 -5.49 18.07 10.09
C THR A 128 -4.92 17.49 8.80
N LEU A 129 -5.57 17.80 7.68
CA LEU A 129 -5.09 17.44 6.35
C LEU A 129 -3.97 18.39 5.94
N LEU A 130 -2.86 17.83 5.46
CA LEU A 130 -1.79 18.62 4.87
C LEU A 130 -2.28 19.21 3.54
N PRO A 131 -1.79 20.42 3.16
CA PRO A 131 -2.06 20.98 1.84
C PRO A 131 -1.67 20.00 0.74
N ASN A 132 -2.50 19.89 -0.29
CA ASN A 132 -2.29 18.95 -1.39
C ASN A 132 -0.94 19.21 -2.10
N GLU A 133 -0.55 20.46 -2.28
CA GLU A 133 0.72 20.86 -2.90
C GLU A 133 1.93 20.36 -2.10
N LEU A 134 1.80 20.29 -0.78
CA LEU A 134 2.85 19.79 0.09
C LEU A 134 2.94 18.27 -0.02
N ILE A 135 1.79 17.57 -0.05
CA ILE A 135 1.74 16.13 -0.30
C ILE A 135 2.38 15.79 -1.65
N LEU A 136 2.09 16.55 -2.71
CA LEU A 136 2.68 16.35 -4.04
C LEU A 136 4.21 16.52 -4.02
N ALA A 137 4.72 17.55 -3.36
CA ALA A 137 6.16 17.74 -3.22
C ALA A 137 6.82 16.55 -2.50
N LEU A 138 6.18 16.04 -1.43
CA LEU A 138 6.66 14.87 -0.71
C LEU A 138 6.58 13.58 -1.56
N ILE A 139 5.52 13.39 -2.34
CA ILE A 139 5.42 12.27 -3.30
C ILE A 139 6.57 12.35 -4.30
N LYS A 140 6.86 13.53 -4.85
CA LYS A 140 7.99 13.73 -5.78
C LYS A 140 9.33 13.33 -5.14
N ARG A 141 9.57 13.74 -3.89
CA ARG A 141 10.74 13.31 -3.10
C ARG A 141 10.81 11.79 -2.99
N GLU A 142 9.67 11.16 -2.69
CA GLU A 142 9.56 9.73 -2.45
C GLU A 142 9.77 8.88 -3.70
N ILE A 143 9.26 9.35 -4.84
CA ILE A 143 9.49 8.78 -6.16
C ILE A 143 10.96 8.91 -6.56
N ALA A 144 11.60 10.06 -6.31
CA ALA A 144 13.00 10.30 -6.62
C ALA A 144 13.97 9.35 -5.89
N LYS A 145 13.63 8.93 -4.66
CA LYS A 145 14.38 7.90 -3.92
C LYS A 145 14.35 6.53 -4.61
N ARG A 146 13.31 6.24 -5.39
CA ARG A 146 13.03 4.92 -6.01
C ARG A 146 13.47 4.92 -7.47
N LYS A 147 14.79 4.89 -7.68
CA LYS A 147 15.38 4.94 -9.03
C LYS A 147 14.95 3.74 -9.89
N LYS A 148 14.24 4.02 -11.00
CA LYS A 148 13.93 3.09 -12.12
C LYS A 148 13.19 1.80 -11.74
N LYS A 149 12.17 1.92 -10.88
CA LYS A 149 11.25 0.83 -10.57
C LYS A 149 9.85 1.17 -11.09
N ALA A 150 9.07 0.13 -11.39
CA ALA A 150 7.62 0.31 -11.50
C ALA A 150 7.06 0.62 -10.10
N LEU A 151 6.22 1.65 -10.02
CA LEU A 151 5.79 2.23 -8.75
C LEU A 151 4.31 1.92 -8.51
N PHE A 152 4.01 1.42 -7.32
CA PHE A 152 2.65 1.30 -6.82
C PHE A 152 2.44 2.34 -5.71
N ILE A 153 1.52 3.26 -5.95
CA ILE A 153 1.20 4.36 -5.03
C ILE A 153 -0.15 4.04 -4.38
N ASP A 154 -0.14 3.84 -3.07
CA ASP A 154 -1.35 3.58 -2.27
C ASP A 154 -1.81 4.84 -1.52
N GLY A 155 -3.06 5.23 -1.76
CA GLY A 155 -3.72 6.31 -1.05
C GLY A 155 -3.48 7.69 -1.67
N PHE A 156 -3.28 7.75 -2.98
CA PHE A 156 -3.31 8.95 -3.80
C PHE A 156 -3.73 8.59 -5.25
N PRO A 157 -4.58 9.40 -5.91
CA PRO A 157 -5.42 10.47 -5.35
C PRO A 157 -6.53 9.90 -4.44
N ARG A 158 -6.91 10.63 -3.38
CA ARG A 158 -8.00 10.25 -2.45
C ARG A 158 -9.32 10.93 -2.74
N ASN A 159 -9.27 12.17 -3.22
CA ASN A 159 -10.45 12.99 -3.43
C ASN A 159 -10.53 13.42 -4.91
N LEU A 160 -11.74 13.73 -5.39
CA LEU A 160 -11.97 14.18 -6.78
C LEU A 160 -11.26 15.50 -7.10
N ASP A 161 -11.13 16.41 -6.13
CA ASP A 161 -10.33 17.63 -6.26
C ASP A 161 -8.87 17.31 -6.55
N GLN A 162 -8.37 16.16 -6.08
CA GLN A 162 -7.01 15.72 -6.37
C GLN A 162 -6.82 15.15 -7.79
N ILE A 163 -7.91 14.84 -8.50
CA ILE A 163 -7.84 14.39 -9.90
C ILE A 163 -7.33 15.53 -10.78
N SER A 164 -7.64 16.79 -10.45
CA SER A 164 -7.05 17.93 -11.17
C SER A 164 -5.51 17.92 -11.08
N TYR A 165 -4.93 17.36 -10.01
CA TYR A 165 -3.49 17.19 -9.89
C TYR A 165 -2.94 16.00 -10.70
N SER A 166 -3.79 15.20 -11.36
CA SER A 166 -3.32 14.23 -12.36
C SER A 166 -2.57 14.87 -13.51
N LEU A 167 -2.87 16.15 -13.78
CA LEU A 167 -2.11 16.99 -14.72
C LEU A 167 -0.63 17.11 -14.33
N PHE A 168 -0.28 16.93 -13.05
CA PHE A 168 1.09 17.02 -12.55
C PHE A 168 1.79 15.67 -12.38
N PHE A 169 1.16 14.54 -12.75
CA PHE A 169 1.77 13.22 -12.59
C PHE A 169 3.12 13.10 -13.31
N ARG A 170 3.22 13.70 -14.49
CA ARG A 170 4.50 13.79 -15.22
C ARG A 170 5.56 14.56 -14.43
N ASP A 171 5.21 15.66 -13.78
CA ASP A 171 6.17 16.41 -12.95
C ASP A 171 6.63 15.59 -11.72
N LEU A 172 5.71 14.85 -11.08
CA LEU A 172 6.02 14.00 -9.92
C LEU A 172 7.12 12.99 -10.21
N ILE A 173 7.28 12.60 -11.48
CA ILE A 173 8.24 11.58 -11.90
C ILE A 173 9.43 12.15 -12.67
N GLY A 174 9.53 13.48 -12.76
CA GLY A 174 10.59 14.16 -13.48
C GLY A 174 10.46 14.04 -15.00
N TYR A 175 9.22 14.11 -15.51
CA TYR A 175 8.87 14.07 -16.94
C TYR A 175 9.31 12.78 -17.65
N ARG A 176 9.36 11.66 -16.92
CA ARG A 176 9.48 10.34 -17.55
C ARG A 176 8.22 10.04 -18.36
N GLU A 177 8.38 9.25 -19.42
CA GLU A 177 7.28 8.73 -20.25
C GLU A 177 6.76 7.39 -19.70
N ASP A 178 6.55 7.32 -18.39
CA ASP A 178 6.00 6.13 -17.76
C ASP A 178 4.48 6.09 -17.97
N PRO A 179 3.89 4.94 -18.34
CA PRO A 179 2.44 4.80 -18.38
C PRO A 179 1.83 4.90 -16.99
N ASP A 180 0.75 5.67 -16.87
CA ASP A 180 -0.10 5.73 -15.70
C ASP A 180 -1.21 4.68 -15.76
N ILE A 181 -1.36 3.89 -14.70
CA ILE A 181 -2.34 2.82 -14.57
C ILE A 181 -3.14 3.05 -13.30
N PHE A 182 -4.46 3.17 -13.43
CA PHE A 182 -5.36 3.23 -12.28
C PHE A 182 -5.93 1.85 -12.01
N ILE A 183 -5.79 1.38 -10.77
CA ILE A 183 -6.24 0.07 -10.33
C ILE A 183 -7.25 0.27 -9.22
N LEU A 184 -8.54 0.11 -9.53
CA LEU A 184 -9.61 0.12 -8.54
C LEU A 184 -9.81 -1.28 -7.95
N ILE A 185 -9.66 -1.39 -6.63
CA ILE A 185 -9.99 -2.60 -5.87
C ILE A 185 -11.30 -2.35 -5.14
N ASP A 186 -12.39 -2.71 -5.80
CA ASP A 186 -13.74 -2.63 -5.25
C ASP A 186 -14.09 -3.93 -4.49
N VAL A 187 -14.53 -3.77 -3.25
CA VAL A 187 -14.78 -4.86 -2.32
C VAL A 187 -16.04 -4.50 -1.50
N PRO A 188 -17.00 -5.43 -1.36
CA PRO A 188 -18.20 -5.19 -0.55
C PRO A 188 -17.87 -4.84 0.90
N GLU A 189 -18.66 -3.96 1.50
CA GLU A 189 -18.44 -3.52 2.89
C GLU A 189 -18.47 -4.65 3.91
N ALA A 190 -19.32 -5.67 3.68
CA ALA A 190 -19.33 -6.87 4.52
C ALA A 190 -17.95 -7.57 4.57
N VAL A 191 -17.21 -7.57 3.46
CA VAL A 191 -15.86 -8.12 3.42
C VAL A 191 -14.87 -7.21 4.13
N ILE A 192 -15.03 -5.89 4.02
CA ILE A 192 -14.20 -4.90 4.74
C ILE A 192 -14.40 -5.02 6.25
N ASP A 193 -15.64 -5.18 6.70
CA ASP A 193 -16.00 -5.37 8.11
C ASP A 193 -15.33 -6.62 8.69
N GLU A 194 -15.46 -7.76 7.99
CA GLU A 194 -14.80 -9.02 8.38
C GLU A 194 -13.26 -8.91 8.35
N ARG A 195 -12.70 -8.11 7.45
CA ARG A 195 -11.25 -7.85 7.42
C ARG A 195 -10.77 -7.13 8.65
N ILE A 196 -11.55 -6.18 9.18
CA ILE A 196 -11.21 -5.40 10.37
C ILE A 196 -11.38 -6.27 11.62
N LYS A 197 -12.58 -6.83 11.84
CA LYS A 197 -12.91 -7.63 13.03
C LYS A 197 -11.93 -8.76 13.28
N TRP A 198 -11.58 -9.49 12.23
CA TRP A 198 -10.75 -10.69 12.33
C TRP A 198 -9.26 -10.44 12.06
N ARG A 199 -8.84 -9.17 11.99
CA ARG A 199 -7.44 -8.81 11.79
C ARG A 199 -6.58 -9.25 12.97
N ARG A 200 -5.41 -9.80 12.67
CA ARG A 200 -4.35 -10.07 13.63
C ARG A 200 -3.06 -9.43 13.15
N ILE A 201 -2.32 -8.81 14.06
CA ILE A 201 -1.07 -8.09 13.78
C ILE A 201 0.05 -8.74 14.58
N CYS A 202 1.19 -8.97 13.94
CA CYS A 202 2.39 -9.40 14.63
C CYS A 202 2.94 -8.22 15.46
N PRO A 203 3.11 -8.37 16.79
CA PRO A 203 3.60 -7.26 17.62
C PRO A 203 5.05 -6.87 17.28
N LEU A 204 5.85 -7.79 16.73
CA LEU A 204 7.27 -7.56 16.42
C LEU A 204 7.46 -6.89 15.06
N CYS A 205 6.91 -7.47 13.98
CA CYS A 205 7.16 -6.99 12.61
C CYS A 205 5.97 -6.25 11.97
N GLN A 206 4.86 -6.05 12.71
CA GLN A 206 3.65 -5.37 12.23
C GLN A 206 2.98 -6.02 11.01
N THR A 207 3.37 -7.27 10.67
CA THR A 207 2.72 -8.03 9.61
C THR A 207 1.26 -8.27 9.96
N SER A 208 0.35 -7.92 9.05
CA SER A 208 -1.08 -8.11 9.23
C SER A 208 -1.56 -9.40 8.53
N ARG A 209 -2.40 -10.14 9.25
CA ARG A 209 -3.09 -11.37 8.83
C ARG A 209 -4.55 -11.30 9.27
N ASN A 210 -5.35 -12.29 8.91
CA ASN A 210 -6.76 -12.35 9.28
C ASN A 210 -7.18 -13.80 9.58
N LEU A 211 -7.90 -14.02 10.68
CA LEU A 211 -8.28 -15.37 11.10
C LEU A 211 -9.16 -16.13 10.09
N LYS A 212 -9.96 -15.43 9.28
CA LYS A 212 -10.91 -16.03 8.33
C LYS A 212 -10.42 -15.98 6.88
N LEU A 213 -9.92 -14.82 6.47
CA LEU A 213 -9.68 -14.51 5.06
C LEU A 213 -8.23 -14.66 4.63
N LEU A 214 -7.28 -14.62 5.58
CA LEU A 214 -5.85 -14.74 5.30
C LEU A 214 -5.09 -15.25 6.54
N PRO A 215 -5.31 -16.52 6.94
CA PRO A 215 -4.62 -17.11 8.06
C PRO A 215 -3.14 -17.32 7.74
N THR A 216 -2.34 -17.48 8.79
CA THR A 216 -0.92 -17.85 8.66
C THR A 216 -0.79 -19.35 8.38
N SER A 217 0.35 -19.77 7.84
CA SER A 217 0.66 -21.21 7.72
C SER A 217 0.81 -21.92 9.07
N LYS A 218 1.02 -21.15 10.16
CA LYS A 218 1.21 -21.65 11.52
C LYS A 218 0.09 -21.16 12.43
N VAL A 219 -0.61 -22.09 13.07
CA VAL A 219 -1.72 -21.83 14.00
C VAL A 219 -1.49 -22.65 15.26
N SER A 220 -1.83 -22.10 16.41
CA SER A 220 -1.80 -22.81 17.69
C SER A 220 -3.06 -22.52 18.49
N TYR A 221 -3.25 -23.26 19.58
CA TYR A 221 -4.44 -23.22 20.42
C TYR A 221 -4.07 -22.88 21.87
N ASP A 222 -4.75 -21.91 22.44
CA ASP A 222 -4.60 -21.52 23.83
C ASP A 222 -5.60 -22.32 24.68
N GLN A 223 -5.13 -23.34 25.40
CA GLN A 223 -6.00 -24.20 26.21
C GLN A 223 -6.73 -23.44 27.34
N LYS A 224 -6.11 -22.39 27.90
CA LYS A 224 -6.70 -21.62 29.00
C LYS A 224 -7.83 -20.73 28.50
N LYS A 225 -7.61 -20.07 27.36
CA LYS A 225 -8.59 -19.17 26.73
C LYS A 225 -9.57 -19.88 25.79
N LYS A 226 -9.32 -21.16 25.48
CA LYS A 226 -10.08 -21.98 24.54
C LYS A 226 -10.22 -21.33 23.15
N GLU A 227 -9.14 -20.76 22.63
CA GLU A 227 -9.14 -20.04 21.34
C GLU A 227 -7.96 -20.44 20.44
N PHE A 228 -8.15 -20.37 19.13
CA PHE A 228 -7.06 -20.45 18.16
C PHE A 228 -6.39 -19.09 17.99
N TYR A 229 -5.08 -19.09 17.84
CA TYR A 229 -4.30 -17.90 17.54
C TYR A 229 -3.32 -18.14 16.39
N LEU A 230 -3.07 -17.07 15.63
CA LEU A 230 -2.10 -17.09 14.53
C LEU A 230 -0.69 -16.89 15.07
N ILE A 231 0.26 -17.60 14.48
CA ILE A 231 1.69 -17.42 14.69
C ILE A 231 2.25 -16.75 13.44
N CYS A 232 3.05 -15.70 13.61
CA CYS A 232 3.64 -14.96 12.51
C CYS A 232 4.43 -15.89 11.57
N ASP A 233 4.12 -15.85 10.28
CA ASP A 233 4.76 -16.63 9.23
C ASP A 233 5.68 -15.79 8.33
N ASN A 234 6.01 -14.57 8.77
CA ASN A 234 7.00 -13.75 8.09
C ASN A 234 8.40 -14.36 8.27
N PRO A 235 9.12 -14.73 7.19
CA PRO A 235 10.46 -15.33 7.27
C PRO A 235 11.48 -14.48 8.05
N ASP A 236 11.32 -13.15 8.01
CA ASP A 236 12.23 -12.21 8.69
C ASP A 236 11.83 -11.96 10.16
N CYS A 237 10.96 -12.79 10.75
CA CYS A 237 10.39 -12.59 12.08
C CYS A 237 10.48 -13.86 12.94
N GLN A 238 10.53 -13.68 14.27
CA GLN A 238 10.67 -14.77 15.25
C GLN A 238 9.36 -15.44 15.64
N GLU A 239 8.46 -15.72 14.69
CA GLU A 239 7.24 -16.52 14.93
C GLU A 239 6.39 -16.07 16.14
N ALA A 240 6.23 -14.76 16.33
CA ALA A 240 5.47 -14.25 17.46
C ALA A 240 3.96 -14.57 17.35
N ARG A 241 3.32 -14.79 18.51
CA ARG A 241 1.84 -14.83 18.62
C ARG A 241 1.26 -13.50 18.15
N MET A 242 0.39 -13.56 17.16
CA MET A 242 -0.27 -12.37 16.62
C MET A 242 -1.44 -11.95 17.52
N ILE A 243 -1.67 -10.64 17.64
CA ILE A 243 -2.67 -10.05 18.53
C ILE A 243 -3.73 -9.28 17.74
N SER A 244 -4.92 -9.09 18.31
CA SER A 244 -5.91 -8.14 17.77
C SER A 244 -5.43 -6.70 18.00
N LYS A 245 -5.90 -5.77 17.17
CA LYS A 245 -5.71 -4.33 17.43
C LYS A 245 -6.92 -3.82 18.20
N GLU A 246 -6.69 -2.95 19.18
CA GLU A 246 -7.76 -2.29 19.91
C GLU A 246 -8.71 -1.56 18.94
N GLY A 247 -10.02 -1.71 19.18
CA GLY A 247 -11.08 -1.14 18.34
C GLY A 247 -11.46 -1.97 17.10
N ASP A 248 -10.73 -3.05 16.77
CA ASP A 248 -11.08 -3.90 15.62
C ASP A 248 -12.43 -4.63 15.82
N GLU A 249 -12.84 -4.87 17.06
CA GLU A 249 -14.14 -5.47 17.41
C GLU A 249 -15.34 -4.65 16.88
N LEU A 250 -15.16 -3.33 16.75
CA LEU A 250 -16.18 -2.41 16.22
C LEU A 250 -16.30 -2.47 14.69
N GLY A 251 -15.44 -3.24 14.03
CA GLY A 251 -15.48 -3.47 12.59
C GLY A 251 -15.42 -2.17 11.78
N ILE A 252 -16.38 -2.00 10.88
CA ILE A 252 -16.39 -0.89 9.93
C ILE A 252 -16.85 0.45 10.52
N GLU A 253 -17.57 0.44 11.65
CA GLU A 253 -18.22 1.63 12.22
C GLU A 253 -17.25 2.81 12.47
N PRO A 254 -16.07 2.61 13.09
CA PRO A 254 -15.14 3.72 13.35
C PRO A 254 -14.57 4.38 12.09
N ILE A 255 -14.71 3.74 10.93
CA ILE A 255 -14.19 4.25 9.66
C ILE A 255 -15.28 4.56 8.63
N ARG A 256 -16.58 4.41 8.97
CA ARG A 256 -17.69 4.58 8.02
C ARG A 256 -17.66 5.91 7.27
N LYS A 257 -17.50 7.03 7.99
CA LYS A 257 -17.38 8.37 7.39
C LYS A 257 -16.25 8.47 6.35
N ARG A 258 -15.15 7.73 6.55
CA ARG A 258 -14.01 7.71 5.60
C ARG A 258 -14.30 6.82 4.39
N LEU A 259 -15.11 5.79 4.55
CA LEU A 259 -15.50 4.88 3.46
C LEU A 259 -16.57 5.47 2.54
N GLU A 260 -17.38 6.40 3.04
CA GLU A 260 -18.34 7.17 2.23
C GLU A 260 -17.63 8.24 1.39
N MET A 261 -16.44 8.68 1.81
CA MET A 261 -15.59 9.63 1.07
C MET A 261 -14.69 8.95 0.03
N ASP A 262 -14.28 7.70 0.27
CA ASP A 262 -13.39 6.88 -0.58
C ASP A 262 -14.15 6.20 -1.74
#